data_AF-A0A426X657-F1
#
_entry.id   AF-A0A426X657-F1
#
_cell.length_a   1.000
_cell.length_b   1.000
_cell.length_c   1.000
_cell.angle_alpha   90.00
_cell.angle_beta   90.00
_cell.angle_gamma   90.00
#
_symmetry.space_group_name_H-M   'P 1'
#
loop_
_entity.id
_entity.type
_entity.pdbx_description
1 polymer ?
#
loop_
_entity_poly.entity_id
_entity_poly.type
_entity_poly.pdbx_seq_one_letter_code
_entity_poly.pdbx_strand_id
1 'polypeptide(L)'
;MLSSLFNFLLMQQELSERRFNTQVYTRYLLQKLFGPGLLHLTGDNPLYLDLPSNMVLSLLSSWIFLVNYSIIVGVGCAGGLRRSIIDWCEKRRTNLEKWRVNNRNKHVVVMAAVLLIWCLLWILSGEFFRVKLNRVSDSAVLWLAFLVGPPGVWLRWRLARLNGRGIGSKQMLKWLPIGTLLANVLAAGIMAAAAIISKAVSVDTKRCTIIVSGFQLGFLGCLSTVSTFAAEIYGMWKTGHGWRAFFYIIVTIVPSFALGTLIYSVPVWLKHYAS
;
A
#
# COMPACT_ATOMS: atom_id res chain seq x y z
N MET A 1 -23.72 15.48 -3.67
CA MET A 1 -22.48 14.93 -4.26
C MET A 1 -21.22 15.69 -3.82
N LEU A 2 -21.11 17.02 -4.03
CA LEU A 2 -19.99 17.84 -3.53
C LEU A 2 -19.91 17.93 -1.99
N SER A 3 -21.06 18.05 -1.32
CA SER A 3 -21.15 18.00 0.15
C SER A 3 -20.69 16.64 0.73
N SER A 4 -21.01 15.53 0.08
CA SER A 4 -20.55 14.18 0.47
C SER A 4 -19.04 13.99 0.26
N LEU A 5 -18.47 14.58 -0.80
CA LEU A 5 -17.03 14.56 -1.07
C LEU A 5 -16.23 15.41 -0.07
N PHE A 6 -16.77 16.56 0.31
CA PHE A 6 -16.18 17.43 1.33
C PHE A 6 -16.22 16.77 2.72
N ASN A 7 -17.34 16.14 3.08
CA ASN A 7 -17.46 15.35 4.30
C ASN A 7 -16.56 14.11 4.28
N PHE A 8 -16.33 13.49 3.12
CA PHE A 8 -15.40 12.37 2.98
C PHE A 8 -13.93 12.81 3.17
N LEU A 9 -13.55 13.98 2.68
CA LEU A 9 -12.20 14.55 2.86
C LEU A 9 -11.94 14.99 4.32
N LEU A 10 -12.92 15.64 4.96
CA LEU A 10 -12.86 15.94 6.40
C LEU A 10 -12.81 14.67 7.25
N MET A 11 -13.51 13.60 6.83
CA MET A 11 -13.50 12.30 7.50
C MET A 11 -12.17 11.55 7.32
N GLN A 12 -11.47 11.70 6.18
CA GLN A 12 -10.11 11.17 5.99
C GLN A 12 -9.08 11.90 6.87
N GLN A 13 -9.29 13.20 7.10
CA GLN A 13 -8.45 13.98 8.00
C GLN A 13 -8.68 13.59 9.48
N GLU A 14 -9.92 13.30 9.87
CA GLU A 14 -10.28 12.77 11.20
C GLU A 14 -9.79 11.31 11.41
N LEU A 15 -9.73 10.50 10.34
CA LEU A 15 -9.20 9.12 10.32
C LEU A 15 -7.69 9.05 10.59
N SER A 16 -6.95 10.13 10.35
CA SER A 16 -5.52 10.23 10.69
C SER A 16 -5.27 10.45 12.19
N GLU A 17 -6.25 10.97 12.94
CA GLU A 17 -6.05 11.43 14.31
C GLU A 17 -6.55 10.46 15.39
N ARG A 18 -7.44 9.50 15.09
CA ARG A 18 -8.01 8.61 16.13
C ARG A 18 -7.62 7.13 15.98
N ARG A 19 -7.22 6.59 17.13
CA ARG A 19 -6.54 5.33 17.39
C ARG A 19 -7.27 4.08 16.84
N PHE A 20 -6.48 3.14 16.34
CA PHE A 20 -6.80 1.77 15.90
C PHE A 20 -7.91 1.08 16.74
N ASN A 21 -9.11 0.94 16.16
CA ASN A 21 -10.04 -0.12 16.55
C ASN A 21 -10.93 -0.53 15.35
N THR A 22 -10.28 -1.17 14.39
CA THR A 22 -10.74 -1.34 13.00
C THR A 22 -12.15 -1.96 12.89
N GLN A 23 -12.58 -2.82 13.80
CA GLN A 23 -13.91 -3.45 13.75
C GLN A 23 -15.08 -2.51 14.07
N VAL A 24 -14.95 -1.65 15.09
CA VAL A 24 -16.01 -0.71 15.47
C VAL A 24 -16.15 0.39 14.42
N TYR A 25 -15.02 0.85 13.86
CA TYR A 25 -15.01 1.83 12.79
C TYR A 25 -15.55 1.29 11.48
N THR A 26 -15.31 0.02 11.14
CA THR A 26 -15.90 -0.59 9.95
C THR A 26 -17.43 -0.67 10.10
N ARG A 27 -17.93 -1.07 11.28
CA ARG A 27 -19.37 -1.07 11.61
C ARG A 27 -19.97 0.34 11.53
N TYR A 28 -19.31 1.34 12.12
CA TYR A 28 -19.77 2.73 12.10
C TYR A 28 -19.73 3.35 10.69
N LEU A 29 -18.69 3.07 9.90
CA LEU A 29 -18.56 3.50 8.50
C LEU A 29 -19.65 2.90 7.63
N LEU A 30 -19.93 1.59 7.76
CA LEU A 30 -21.04 0.93 7.08
C LEU A 30 -22.39 1.57 7.47
N GLN A 31 -22.62 1.82 8.76
CA GLN A 31 -23.88 2.39 9.25
C GLN A 31 -24.10 3.83 8.76
N LYS A 32 -23.03 4.62 8.61
CA LYS A 32 -23.08 6.01 8.15
C LYS A 32 -23.14 6.14 6.62
N LEU A 33 -22.61 5.17 5.88
CA LEU A 33 -22.67 5.13 4.41
C LEU A 33 -24.01 4.58 3.88
N PHE A 34 -24.63 3.63 4.60
CA PHE A 34 -25.79 2.88 4.12
C PHE A 34 -27.10 3.17 4.89
N GLY A 35 -27.03 3.90 6.00
CA GLY A 35 -28.19 4.27 6.83
C GLY A 35 -28.67 3.12 7.74
N PRO A 36 -29.40 3.42 8.83
CA PRO A 36 -29.72 2.46 9.88
C PRO A 36 -30.81 1.43 9.50
N GLY A 37 -31.39 1.48 8.29
CA GLY A 37 -32.64 0.77 7.98
C GLY A 37 -32.61 -0.28 6.86
N LEU A 38 -31.51 -0.46 6.12
CA LEU A 38 -31.57 -1.30 4.89
C LEU A 38 -30.97 -2.72 5.02
N LEU A 39 -30.28 -3.04 6.10
CA LEU A 39 -29.88 -4.43 6.38
C LEU A 39 -30.03 -4.68 7.88
N HIS A 40 -30.77 -5.73 8.22
CA HIS A 40 -30.76 -6.38 9.54
C HIS A 40 -29.33 -6.92 9.83
N LEU A 41 -28.40 -6.01 10.14
CA LEU A 41 -26.98 -6.28 10.43
C LEU A 41 -26.75 -6.78 11.87
N THR A 42 -27.79 -7.28 12.53
CA THR A 42 -27.83 -7.65 13.96
C THR A 42 -28.27 -9.10 14.20
N GLY A 43 -28.00 -10.00 13.26
CA GLY A 43 -28.16 -11.45 13.48
C GLY A 43 -26.82 -12.16 13.60
N ASP A 44 -26.69 -13.10 14.54
CA ASP A 44 -25.47 -13.88 14.84
C ASP A 44 -25.07 -14.90 13.76
N ASN A 45 -25.61 -14.80 12.54
CA ASN A 45 -25.34 -15.72 11.44
C ASN A 45 -24.39 -15.09 10.40
N PRO A 46 -23.33 -15.80 9.96
CA PRO A 46 -22.36 -15.26 8.99
C PRO A 46 -22.94 -15.32 7.57
N LEU A 47 -23.68 -14.30 7.15
CA LEU A 47 -24.13 -14.16 5.76
C LEU A 47 -23.19 -13.23 4.98
N TYR A 48 -22.05 -13.79 4.58
CA TYR A 48 -21.06 -13.14 3.69
C TYR A 48 -21.27 -13.62 2.24
N LEU A 49 -22.47 -13.50 1.66
CA LEU A 49 -22.64 -13.89 0.25
C LEU A 49 -23.61 -13.06 -0.61
N ASP A 50 -24.31 -12.07 -0.05
CA ASP A 50 -25.20 -11.18 -0.82
C ASP A 50 -24.75 -9.71 -0.76
N LEU A 51 -23.48 -9.44 -1.12
CA LEU A 51 -23.14 -8.07 -1.52
C LEU A 51 -23.73 -7.88 -2.92
N PRO A 52 -24.74 -7.01 -3.12
CA PRO A 52 -25.37 -6.88 -4.42
C PRO A 52 -24.29 -6.43 -5.42
N SER A 53 -24.27 -7.06 -6.60
CA SER A 53 -23.19 -6.94 -7.59
C SER A 53 -22.89 -5.47 -7.97
N ASN A 54 -23.90 -4.61 -7.89
CA ASN A 54 -23.81 -3.16 -8.06
C ASN A 54 -22.92 -2.47 -7.01
N MET A 55 -22.88 -2.94 -5.76
CA MET A 55 -22.03 -2.40 -4.69
C MET A 55 -20.57 -2.79 -4.89
N VAL A 56 -20.30 -4.03 -5.31
CA VAL A 56 -18.95 -4.47 -5.66
C VAL A 56 -18.42 -3.65 -6.85
N LEU A 57 -19.23 -3.50 -7.90
CA LEU A 57 -18.85 -2.66 -9.05
C LEU A 57 -18.68 -1.18 -8.68
N SER A 58 -19.52 -0.63 -7.81
CA SER A 58 -19.44 0.76 -7.35
C SER A 58 -18.19 1.02 -6.52
N LEU A 59 -17.82 0.08 -5.66
CA LEU A 59 -16.55 0.14 -4.92
C LEU A 59 -15.39 0.06 -5.91
N LEU A 60 -15.34 -0.95 -6.78
CA LEU A 60 -14.24 -1.09 -7.75
C LEU A 60 -14.10 0.14 -8.66
N SER A 61 -15.21 0.72 -9.14
CA SER A 61 -15.17 1.92 -9.98
C SER A 61 -14.71 3.16 -9.22
N SER A 62 -15.16 3.34 -7.97
CA SER A 62 -14.71 4.43 -7.10
C SER A 62 -13.23 4.34 -6.77
N TRP A 63 -12.72 3.13 -6.54
CA TRP A 63 -11.30 2.86 -6.29
C TRP A 63 -10.44 3.18 -7.53
N ILE A 64 -10.84 2.74 -8.72
CA ILE A 64 -10.13 3.04 -9.98
C ILE A 64 -10.12 4.56 -10.24
N PHE A 65 -11.21 5.25 -9.95
CA PHE A 65 -11.30 6.70 -10.11
C PHE A 65 -10.35 7.43 -9.16
N LEU A 66 -10.36 7.10 -7.88
CA LEU A 66 -9.47 7.68 -6.86
C LEU A 66 -8.00 7.52 -7.27
N VAL A 67 -7.65 6.32 -7.74
CA VAL A 67 -6.32 5.96 -8.21
C VAL A 67 -5.92 6.80 -9.43
N ASN A 68 -6.79 6.93 -10.43
CA ASN A 68 -6.51 7.77 -11.61
C ASN A 68 -6.28 9.24 -11.21
N TYR A 69 -7.09 9.78 -10.30
CA TYR A 69 -6.91 11.13 -9.77
C TYR A 69 -5.58 11.28 -9.03
N SER A 70 -5.18 10.30 -8.21
CA SER A 70 -3.89 10.32 -7.51
C SER A 70 -2.70 10.40 -8.47
N ILE A 71 -2.79 9.74 -9.63
CA ILE A 71 -1.73 9.79 -10.65
C ILE A 71 -1.69 11.20 -11.27
N ILE A 72 -2.84 11.75 -11.65
CA ILE A 72 -2.93 13.10 -12.25
C ILE A 72 -2.40 14.15 -11.27
N VAL A 73 -2.86 14.11 -10.02
CA VAL A 73 -2.40 15.02 -8.96
C VAL A 73 -0.90 14.83 -8.72
N GLY A 74 -0.42 13.58 -8.63
CA GLY A 74 1.00 13.27 -8.45
C GLY A 74 1.89 13.85 -9.56
N VAL A 75 1.49 13.68 -10.82
CA VAL A 75 2.20 14.26 -11.98
C VAL A 75 2.15 15.79 -11.94
N GLY A 76 0.99 16.37 -11.60
CA GLY A 76 0.81 17.82 -11.44
C GLY A 76 1.73 18.39 -10.36
N CYS A 77 1.79 17.76 -9.19
CA CYS A 77 2.66 18.14 -8.09
C CYS A 77 4.14 18.03 -8.48
N ALA A 78 4.54 16.94 -9.14
CA ALA A 78 5.92 16.77 -9.61
C ALA A 78 6.32 17.87 -10.62
N GLY A 79 5.44 18.20 -11.56
CA GLY A 79 5.65 19.28 -12.52
C GLY A 79 5.66 20.67 -11.88
N GLY A 80 4.83 20.89 -10.86
CA GLY A 80 4.83 22.12 -10.06
C GLY A 80 6.12 22.29 -9.27
N LEU A 81 6.52 21.25 -8.51
CA LEU A 81 7.76 21.24 -7.74
C LEU A 81 8.98 21.47 -8.64
N ARG A 82 9.05 20.79 -9.79
CA ARG A 82 10.12 21.00 -10.77
C ARG A 82 10.21 22.45 -11.21
N ARG A 83 9.07 23.08 -11.53
CA ARG A 83 9.02 24.50 -11.92
C ARG A 83 9.46 25.39 -10.76
N SER A 84 8.92 25.19 -9.56
CA SER A 84 9.31 25.97 -8.38
C SER A 84 10.81 25.87 -8.06
N ILE A 85 11.42 24.68 -8.23
CA ILE A 85 12.87 24.51 -8.05
C ILE A 85 13.65 25.30 -9.10
N ILE A 86 13.24 25.25 -10.38
CA ILE A 86 13.88 25.99 -11.47
C ILE A 86 13.76 27.50 -11.23
N ASP A 87 12.54 28.00 -10.98
CA ASP A 87 12.27 29.41 -10.71
C ASP A 87 13.05 29.90 -9.48
N TRP A 88 13.10 29.10 -8.42
CA TRP A 88 13.88 29.42 -7.22
C TRP A 88 15.38 29.49 -7.53
N CYS A 89 15.91 28.59 -8.36
CA CYS A 89 17.31 28.61 -8.77
C CYS A 89 17.64 29.84 -9.63
N GLU A 90 16.76 30.17 -10.56
CA GLU A 90 16.89 31.32 -11.47
C GLU A 90 16.84 32.65 -10.70
N LYS A 91 15.88 32.78 -9.78
CA LYS A 91 15.72 33.96 -8.93
C LYS A 91 16.89 34.19 -7.97
N ARG A 92 17.61 33.14 -7.59
CA ARG A 92 18.75 33.22 -6.66
C ARG A 92 20.10 33.46 -7.34
N ARG A 93 20.15 33.60 -8.68
CA ARG A 93 21.39 33.81 -9.49
C ARG A 93 22.57 32.97 -8.98
N THR A 94 22.29 31.71 -8.65
CA THR A 94 23.30 30.80 -8.11
C THR A 94 24.12 30.19 -9.25
N ASN A 95 25.39 29.87 -9.00
CA ASN A 95 26.29 29.13 -9.91
C ASN A 95 25.82 27.67 -10.13
N LEU A 96 24.53 27.45 -10.39
CA LEU A 96 23.91 26.14 -10.52
C LEU A 96 24.40 25.40 -11.77
N GLU A 97 24.77 26.13 -12.84
CA GLU A 97 25.45 25.55 -13.99
C GLU A 97 26.78 24.86 -13.60
N LYS A 98 27.47 25.40 -12.60
CA LYS A 98 28.71 24.82 -12.07
C LYS A 98 28.46 23.50 -11.32
N TRP A 99 27.27 23.33 -10.75
CA TRP A 99 26.80 22.12 -10.07
C TRP A 99 25.95 21.21 -10.96
N ARG A 100 25.75 21.57 -12.23
CA ARG A 100 25.14 20.67 -13.20
C ARG A 100 25.95 19.37 -13.22
N VAL A 101 25.27 18.28 -12.91
CA VAL A 101 25.90 16.97 -12.80
C VAL A 101 26.17 16.45 -14.21
N ASN A 102 27.20 17.01 -14.84
CA ASN A 102 27.63 16.66 -16.21
C ASN A 102 28.80 15.67 -16.20
N ASN A 103 29.49 15.51 -15.07
CA ASN A 103 30.70 14.69 -14.97
C ASN A 103 30.46 13.50 -14.04
N ARG A 104 31.00 12.33 -14.41
CA ARG A 104 30.92 11.07 -13.65
C ARG A 104 31.33 11.26 -12.19
N ASN A 105 32.38 12.04 -11.91
CA ASN A 105 32.82 12.31 -10.54
C ASN A 105 31.76 13.08 -9.74
N LYS A 106 31.07 14.05 -10.35
CA LYS A 106 29.97 14.77 -9.70
C LYS A 106 28.77 13.84 -9.48
N HIS A 107 28.46 12.93 -10.41
CA HIS A 107 27.41 11.91 -10.19
C HIS A 107 27.76 11.02 -9.01
N VAL A 108 29.00 10.55 -8.92
CA VAL A 108 29.47 9.70 -7.80
C VAL A 108 29.39 10.46 -6.48
N VAL A 109 29.82 11.72 -6.42
CA VAL A 109 29.74 12.55 -5.21
C VAL A 109 28.29 12.76 -4.77
N VAL A 110 27.38 13.08 -5.71
CA VAL A 110 25.96 13.26 -5.39
C VAL A 110 25.34 11.94 -4.91
N MET A 111 25.62 10.82 -5.58
CA MET A 111 25.14 9.50 -5.14
C MET A 111 25.70 9.12 -3.77
N ALA A 112 26.99 9.36 -3.51
CA ALA A 112 27.60 9.12 -2.21
C ALA A 112 26.96 9.99 -1.11
N ALA A 113 26.72 11.27 -1.37
CA ALA A 113 26.04 12.15 -0.43
C ALA A 113 24.61 11.68 -0.11
N VAL A 114 23.83 11.28 -1.13
CA VAL A 114 22.49 10.73 -0.94
C VAL A 114 22.52 9.42 -0.14
N LEU A 115 23.46 8.52 -0.43
CA LEU A 115 23.64 7.28 0.32
C LEU A 115 24.03 7.54 1.77
N LEU A 116 24.92 8.51 2.03
CA LEU A 116 25.30 8.91 3.38
C LEU A 116 24.09 9.44 4.16
N ILE A 117 23.32 10.36 3.58
CA ILE A 117 22.10 10.88 4.21
C ILE A 117 21.13 9.73 4.49
N TRP A 118 20.93 8.83 3.53
CA TRP A 118 20.07 7.67 3.71
C TRP A 118 20.55 6.76 4.87
N CYS A 119 21.84 6.42 4.92
CA CYS A 119 22.41 5.61 6.01
C CYS A 119 22.24 6.28 7.38
N LEU A 120 22.46 7.60 7.47
CA LEU A 120 22.26 8.35 8.72
C LEU A 120 20.81 8.30 9.18
N LEU A 121 19.86 8.53 8.27
CA LEU A 121 18.42 8.42 8.57
C LEU A 121 18.04 6.99 9.00
N TRP A 122 18.64 5.98 8.37
CA TRP A 122 18.39 4.57 8.68
C TRP A 122 18.88 4.20 10.09
N ILE A 123 20.10 4.60 10.45
CA ILE A 123 20.67 4.38 11.79
C ILE A 123 19.84 5.12 12.84
N LEU A 124 19.50 6.39 12.59
CA LEU A 124 18.68 7.19 13.50
C LEU A 124 17.30 6.56 13.72
N SER A 125 16.66 6.06 12.66
CA SER A 125 15.39 5.35 12.74
C SER A 125 15.49 4.07 13.58
N GLY A 126 16.59 3.32 13.43
CA GLY A 126 16.87 2.13 14.24
C GLY A 126 17.02 2.43 15.73
N GLU A 127 17.75 3.48 16.07
CA GLU A 127 17.92 3.92 17.46
C GLU A 127 16.61 4.40 18.09
N PHE A 128 15.83 5.22 17.37
CA PHE A 128 14.51 5.64 17.85
C PHE A 128 13.56 4.47 18.00
N PHE A 129 13.58 3.50 17.06
CA PHE A 129 12.81 2.28 17.17
C PHE A 129 13.18 1.51 18.45
N ARG A 130 14.47 1.29 18.72
CA ARG A 130 14.94 0.58 19.92
C ARG A 130 14.45 1.26 21.20
N VAL A 131 14.65 2.58 21.32
CA VAL A 131 14.24 3.35 22.50
C VAL A 131 12.73 3.33 22.68
N LYS A 132 11.96 3.50 21.61
CA LYS A 132 10.48 3.53 21.68
C LYS A 132 9.88 2.13 21.90
N LEU A 133 10.50 1.08 21.38
CA LEU A 133 10.08 -0.31 21.60
C LEU A 133 10.30 -0.72 23.05
N ASN A 134 11.43 -0.35 23.66
CA ASN A 134 11.70 -0.62 25.07
C ASN A 134 10.67 0.06 25.99
N ARG A 135 10.18 1.24 25.60
CA ARG A 135 9.09 1.97 26.25
C ARG A 135 7.69 1.50 25.84
N VAL A 136 7.59 0.48 24.97
CA VAL A 136 6.33 -0.08 24.45
C VAL A 136 5.39 1.02 23.91
N SER A 137 5.96 1.99 23.21
CA SER A 137 5.24 3.11 22.61
C SER A 137 4.75 2.76 21.21
N ASP A 138 3.49 3.07 20.91
CA ASP A 138 2.90 2.83 19.59
C ASP A 138 3.64 3.58 18.46
N SER A 139 4.31 4.69 18.78
CA SER A 139 5.19 5.42 17.84
C SER A 139 6.35 4.58 17.30
N ALA A 140 6.76 3.51 17.99
CA ALA A 140 7.78 2.57 17.52
C ALA A 140 7.38 1.88 16.20
N VAL A 141 6.09 1.73 15.92
CA VAL A 141 5.57 1.17 14.66
C VAL A 141 6.09 1.96 13.46
N LEU A 142 6.07 3.30 13.54
CA LEU A 142 6.51 4.18 12.46
C LEU A 142 8.02 4.08 12.24
N TRP A 143 8.81 4.13 13.31
CA TRP A 143 10.27 4.02 13.23
C TRP A 143 10.73 2.67 12.70
N LEU A 144 10.03 1.57 13.04
CA LEU A 144 10.27 0.28 12.43
C LEU A 144 9.88 0.29 10.95
N ALA A 145 8.73 0.86 10.61
CA ALA A 145 8.26 0.92 9.23
C ALA A 145 9.25 1.67 8.32
N PHE A 146 9.82 2.79 8.78
CA PHE A 146 10.88 3.51 8.08
C PHE A 146 12.16 2.67 7.90
N LEU A 147 12.49 1.84 8.90
CA LEU A 147 13.65 0.96 8.83
C LEU A 147 13.45 -0.17 7.80
N VAL A 148 12.28 -0.83 7.81
CA VAL A 148 12.05 -2.01 6.96
C VAL A 148 11.40 -1.71 5.60
N GLY A 149 10.98 -0.46 5.36
CA GLY A 149 10.41 -0.01 4.08
C GLY A 149 11.36 -0.17 2.89
N PRO A 150 12.63 0.30 2.95
CA PRO A 150 13.54 0.19 1.82
C PRO A 150 13.82 -1.25 1.33
N PRO A 151 14.01 -2.25 2.21
CA PRO A 151 14.07 -3.65 1.80
C PRO A 151 12.82 -4.12 1.04
N GLY A 152 11.63 -3.66 1.44
CA GLY A 152 10.37 -3.95 0.73
C GLY A 152 10.37 -3.39 -0.70
N VAL A 153 10.83 -2.13 -0.86
CA VAL A 153 10.98 -1.49 -2.19
C VAL A 153 12.01 -2.23 -3.05
N TRP A 154 13.14 -2.65 -2.49
CA TRP A 154 14.18 -3.37 -3.24
C TRP A 154 13.68 -4.72 -3.74
N LEU A 155 12.95 -5.45 -2.90
CA LEU A 155 12.32 -6.69 -3.31
C LEU A 155 11.30 -6.43 -4.42
N ARG A 156 10.42 -5.44 -4.27
CA ARG A 156 9.48 -5.05 -5.34
C ARG A 156 10.19 -4.68 -6.63
N TRP A 157 11.27 -3.92 -6.57
CA TRP A 157 12.08 -3.56 -7.73
C TRP A 157 12.73 -4.78 -8.39
N ARG A 158 13.23 -5.73 -7.58
CA ARG A 158 13.77 -7.00 -8.09
C ARG A 158 12.69 -7.81 -8.80
N LEU A 159 11.49 -7.89 -8.22
CA LEU A 159 10.33 -8.56 -8.83
C LEU A 159 9.89 -7.86 -10.12
N ALA A 160 9.86 -6.52 -10.15
CA ALA A 160 9.46 -5.75 -11.32
C ALA A 160 10.32 -6.05 -12.56
N ARG A 161 11.56 -6.55 -12.40
CA ARG A 161 12.38 -7.01 -13.53
C ARG A 161 11.77 -8.20 -14.28
N LEU A 162 10.81 -8.90 -13.70
CA LEU A 162 10.05 -9.99 -14.33
C LEU A 162 8.92 -9.47 -15.22
N ASN A 163 8.51 -8.20 -15.07
CA ASN A 163 7.51 -7.58 -15.93
C ASN A 163 8.01 -7.59 -17.39
N GLY A 164 7.17 -8.04 -18.32
CA GLY A 164 7.53 -8.10 -19.74
C GLY A 164 8.34 -9.32 -20.19
N ARG A 165 8.81 -10.19 -19.26
CA ARG A 165 9.61 -11.38 -19.62
C ARG A 165 8.77 -12.56 -20.12
N GLY A 166 7.51 -12.63 -19.69
CA GLY A 166 6.66 -13.81 -19.91
C GLY A 166 7.09 -15.01 -19.08
N ILE A 167 6.28 -16.07 -19.10
CA ILE A 167 6.44 -17.31 -18.34
C ILE A 167 6.91 -18.43 -19.28
N GLY A 168 7.93 -19.18 -18.84
CA GLY A 168 8.44 -20.38 -19.51
C GLY A 168 9.30 -20.10 -20.75
N SER A 169 9.80 -21.17 -21.37
CA SER A 169 10.67 -21.11 -22.57
C SER A 169 9.99 -20.42 -23.77
N LYS A 170 8.66 -20.56 -23.87
CA LYS A 170 7.85 -19.90 -24.92
C LYS A 170 7.51 -18.44 -24.63
N GLN A 171 7.96 -17.91 -23.49
CA GLN A 171 7.69 -16.54 -23.02
C GLN A 171 6.20 -16.17 -23.18
N MET A 172 5.31 -17.02 -22.68
CA MET A 172 3.87 -16.77 -22.72
C MET A 172 3.51 -15.64 -21.74
N LEU A 173 2.41 -14.90 -21.96
CA LEU A 173 1.97 -13.82 -21.06
C LEU A 173 2.98 -12.66 -20.86
N LYS A 174 3.82 -12.32 -21.86
CA LYS A 174 4.69 -11.12 -21.80
C LYS A 174 3.95 -9.83 -21.49
N TRP A 175 2.70 -9.73 -21.94
CA TRP A 175 1.85 -8.57 -21.71
C TRP A 175 1.47 -8.40 -20.23
N LEU A 176 1.57 -9.47 -19.42
CA LEU A 176 1.19 -9.47 -18.02
C LEU A 176 2.36 -8.97 -17.14
N PRO A 177 2.15 -7.96 -16.27
CA PRO A 177 3.14 -7.51 -15.31
C PRO A 177 3.28 -8.50 -14.12
N ILE A 178 3.96 -9.63 -14.37
CA ILE A 178 4.10 -10.74 -13.42
C ILE A 178 4.80 -10.33 -12.12
N GLY A 179 5.81 -9.47 -12.21
CA GLY A 179 6.54 -8.95 -11.06
C GLY A 179 5.66 -8.11 -10.14
N THR A 180 4.86 -7.20 -10.71
CA THR A 180 3.92 -6.37 -9.94
C THR A 180 2.81 -7.22 -9.32
N LEU A 181 2.29 -8.19 -10.09
CA LEU A 181 1.31 -9.17 -9.60
C LEU A 181 1.86 -9.93 -8.39
N LEU A 182 3.04 -10.52 -8.53
CA LEU A 182 3.67 -11.33 -7.49
C LEU A 182 3.95 -10.50 -6.24
N ALA A 183 4.41 -9.25 -6.39
CA ALA A 183 4.66 -8.36 -5.27
C ALA A 183 3.38 -8.08 -4.45
N ASN A 184 2.26 -7.82 -5.12
CA ASN A 184 0.96 -7.58 -4.45
C ASN A 184 0.40 -8.84 -3.78
N VAL A 185 0.41 -9.97 -4.48
CA VAL A 185 -0.12 -11.24 -3.96
C VAL A 185 0.71 -11.73 -2.77
N LEU A 186 2.04 -11.66 -2.85
CA LEU A 186 2.93 -12.01 -1.74
C LEU A 186 2.73 -11.09 -0.53
N ALA A 187 2.66 -9.77 -0.76
CA ALA A 187 2.43 -8.82 0.32
C ALA A 187 1.10 -9.07 1.04
N ALA A 188 0.02 -9.31 0.28
CA ALA A 188 -1.30 -9.63 0.84
C ALA A 188 -1.29 -10.93 1.64
N GLY A 189 -0.68 -12.00 1.11
CA GLY A 189 -0.59 -13.29 1.79
C GLY A 189 0.21 -13.21 3.09
N ILE A 190 1.39 -12.59 3.06
CA ILE A 190 2.24 -12.42 4.25
C ILE A 190 1.55 -11.49 5.26
N MET A 191 0.85 -10.44 4.81
CA MET A 191 0.13 -9.53 5.70
C MET A 191 -0.99 -10.25 6.44
N ALA A 192 -1.75 -11.10 5.74
CA ALA A 192 -2.80 -11.92 6.36
C ALA A 192 -2.21 -12.91 7.39
N ALA A 193 -1.13 -13.60 7.04
CA ALA A 193 -0.46 -14.53 7.95
C ALA A 193 0.06 -13.80 9.21
N ALA A 194 0.71 -12.65 9.02
CA ALA A 194 1.22 -11.83 10.11
C ALA A 194 0.10 -11.29 11.02
N ALA A 195 -1.06 -10.93 10.45
CA ALA A 195 -2.21 -10.47 11.24
C ALA A 195 -2.75 -11.58 12.18
N ILE A 196 -2.73 -12.83 11.74
CA ILE A 196 -3.15 -13.98 12.55
C ILE A 196 -2.14 -14.28 13.64
N ILE A 197 -0.85 -14.31 13.29
CA ILE A 197 0.23 -14.49 14.27
C ILE A 197 0.12 -13.40 15.33
N SER A 198 -0.08 -12.15 14.91
CA SER A 198 -0.32 -11.04 15.83
C SER A 198 -1.53 -11.32 16.71
N LYS A 199 -2.69 -11.73 16.16
CA LYS A 199 -3.89 -12.06 16.96
C LYS A 199 -3.68 -13.21 17.95
N ALA A 200 -2.91 -14.23 17.57
CA ALA A 200 -2.60 -15.37 18.43
C ALA A 200 -1.63 -15.00 19.57
N VAL A 201 -0.63 -14.17 19.28
CA VAL A 201 0.43 -13.77 20.23
C VAL A 201 0.07 -12.49 21.03
N SER A 202 -0.89 -11.69 20.57
CA SER A 202 -1.29 -10.44 21.23
C SER A 202 -2.07 -10.66 22.54
N VAL A 203 -2.48 -11.90 22.84
CA VAL A 203 -2.92 -12.28 24.18
C VAL A 203 -1.77 -12.15 25.20
N ASP A 204 -0.51 -12.31 24.75
CA ASP A 204 0.64 -12.41 25.64
C ASP A 204 1.66 -11.25 25.52
N THR A 205 1.77 -10.50 24.41
CA THR A 205 2.85 -9.47 24.28
C THR A 205 2.58 -8.30 23.34
N LYS A 206 2.43 -7.09 23.92
CA LYS A 206 2.28 -5.80 23.18
C LYS A 206 3.47 -5.46 22.26
N ARG A 207 4.69 -5.87 22.61
CA ARG A 207 5.89 -5.66 21.76
C ARG A 207 5.79 -6.42 20.43
N CYS A 208 5.22 -7.62 20.43
CA CYS A 208 5.03 -8.41 19.21
C CYS A 208 4.08 -7.68 18.25
N THR A 209 2.98 -7.14 18.76
CA THR A 209 2.04 -6.33 17.96
C THR A 209 2.74 -5.14 17.32
N ILE A 210 3.56 -4.39 18.06
CA ILE A 210 4.34 -3.26 17.52
C ILE A 210 5.26 -3.70 16.39
N ILE A 211 5.99 -4.82 16.57
CA ILE A 211 6.92 -5.35 15.56
C ILE A 211 6.16 -5.78 14.30
N VAL A 212 5.08 -6.56 14.46
CA VAL A 212 4.28 -7.05 13.35
C VAL A 212 3.62 -5.88 12.60
N SER A 213 3.04 -4.92 13.31
CA SER A 213 2.43 -3.74 12.69
C SER A 213 3.46 -2.88 11.95
N GLY A 214 4.66 -2.68 12.51
CA GLY A 214 5.72 -1.93 11.83
C GLY A 214 6.24 -2.67 10.59
N PHE A 215 6.34 -4.00 10.64
CA PHE A 215 6.69 -4.83 9.48
C PHE A 215 5.62 -4.77 8.38
N GLN A 216 4.35 -4.88 8.74
CA GLN A 216 3.23 -4.77 7.80
C GLN A 216 3.18 -3.37 7.16
N LEU A 217 3.32 -2.32 7.97
CA LEU A 217 3.27 -0.93 7.49
C LEU A 217 4.48 -0.60 6.58
N GLY A 218 5.68 -0.97 6.99
CA GLY A 218 6.90 -0.65 6.27
C GLY A 218 7.18 -1.61 5.11
N PHE A 219 7.56 -2.85 5.42
CA PHE A 219 8.05 -3.80 4.44
C PHE A 219 6.94 -4.23 3.47
N LEU A 220 5.81 -4.73 3.98
CA LEU A 220 4.71 -5.21 3.11
C LEU A 220 3.98 -4.05 2.43
N GLY A 221 3.85 -2.90 3.10
CA GLY A 221 3.33 -1.67 2.51
C GLY A 221 4.19 -1.18 1.33
N CYS A 222 5.51 -1.28 1.43
CA CYS A 222 6.44 -0.89 0.35
C CYS A 222 6.66 -1.97 -0.72
N LEU A 223 6.47 -3.24 -0.36
CA LEU A 223 6.49 -4.39 -1.27
C LEU A 223 5.25 -4.42 -2.17
N SER A 224 4.08 -4.11 -1.62
CA SER A 224 2.86 -3.93 -2.42
C SER A 224 2.86 -2.58 -3.13
N THR A 225 2.05 -2.46 -4.18
CA THR A 225 1.87 -1.21 -4.90
C THR A 225 0.51 -1.16 -5.61
N VAL A 226 -0.23 -0.10 -5.34
CA VAL A 226 -1.45 0.24 -6.07
C VAL A 226 -1.13 1.15 -7.26
N SER A 227 -0.16 2.05 -7.12
CA SER A 227 0.18 3.04 -8.14
C SER A 227 0.79 2.43 -9.41
N THR A 228 1.73 1.48 -9.26
CA THR A 228 2.31 0.78 -10.42
C THR A 228 1.26 -0.09 -11.10
N PHE A 229 0.48 -0.84 -10.33
CA PHE A 229 -0.64 -1.65 -10.81
C PHE A 229 -1.65 -0.80 -11.63
N ALA A 230 -1.98 0.38 -11.12
CA ALA A 230 -2.87 1.32 -11.79
C ALA A 230 -2.32 1.86 -13.10
N ALA A 231 -1.04 2.25 -13.11
CA ALA A 231 -0.39 2.74 -14.32
C ALA A 231 -0.34 1.65 -15.40
N GLU A 232 -0.13 0.38 -15.02
CA GLU A 232 -0.15 -0.77 -15.92
C GLU A 232 -1.54 -1.02 -16.49
N ILE A 233 -2.60 -0.96 -15.68
CA ILE A 233 -4.01 -1.04 -16.11
C ILE A 233 -4.33 0.09 -17.09
N TYR A 234 -3.97 1.32 -16.72
CA TYR A 234 -4.21 2.50 -17.54
C TYR A 234 -3.49 2.38 -18.89
N GLY A 235 -2.25 1.90 -18.89
CA GLY A 235 -1.50 1.60 -20.10
C GLY A 235 -2.20 0.57 -20.99
N MET A 236 -2.65 -0.56 -20.41
CA MET A 236 -3.41 -1.58 -21.14
C MET A 236 -4.72 -1.03 -21.73
N TRP A 237 -5.45 -0.21 -20.97
CA TRP A 237 -6.67 0.44 -21.41
C TRP A 237 -6.43 1.38 -22.60
N LYS A 238 -5.37 2.20 -22.52
CA LYS A 238 -5.00 3.13 -23.60
C LYS A 238 -4.56 2.44 -24.88
N THR A 239 -3.95 1.27 -24.80
CA THR A 239 -3.54 0.48 -25.98
C THR A 239 -4.68 -0.24 -26.69
N GLY A 240 -5.94 -0.01 -26.31
CA GLY A 240 -7.12 -0.61 -26.95
C GLY A 240 -7.40 -2.07 -26.55
N HIS A 241 -6.60 -2.65 -25.65
CA HIS A 241 -6.74 -4.04 -25.20
C HIS A 241 -7.43 -4.12 -23.83
N GLY A 242 -8.64 -3.55 -23.70
CA GLY A 242 -9.36 -3.43 -22.42
C GLY A 242 -9.59 -4.75 -21.69
N TRP A 243 -9.77 -5.87 -22.42
CA TRP A 243 -9.83 -7.22 -21.83
C TRP A 243 -8.58 -7.57 -21.00
N ARG A 244 -7.38 -7.23 -21.47
CA ARG A 244 -6.13 -7.50 -20.74
C ARG A 244 -6.10 -6.78 -19.40
N ALA A 245 -6.59 -5.54 -19.37
CA ALA A 245 -6.72 -4.77 -18.14
C ALA A 245 -7.69 -5.44 -17.17
N PHE A 246 -8.85 -5.88 -17.64
CA PHE A 246 -9.85 -6.57 -16.81
C PHE A 246 -9.31 -7.91 -16.25
N PHE A 247 -8.70 -8.73 -17.10
CA PHE A 247 -8.05 -9.97 -16.68
C PHE A 247 -6.97 -9.70 -15.62
N TYR A 248 -6.13 -8.68 -15.84
CA TYR A 248 -5.06 -8.33 -14.92
C TYR A 248 -5.59 -7.90 -13.54
N ILE A 249 -6.70 -7.14 -13.51
CA ILE A 249 -7.40 -6.78 -12.27
C ILE A 249 -7.86 -8.02 -11.53
N ILE A 250 -8.56 -8.94 -12.23
CA ILE A 250 -9.10 -10.16 -11.62
C ILE A 250 -7.98 -11.01 -11.03
N VAL A 251 -6.94 -11.31 -11.80
CA VAL A 251 -5.85 -12.21 -11.36
C VAL A 251 -4.97 -11.59 -10.27
N THR A 252 -5.05 -10.27 -10.06
CA THR A 252 -4.35 -9.60 -8.94
C THR A 252 -5.24 -9.55 -7.69
N ILE A 253 -6.52 -9.21 -7.82
CA ILE A 253 -7.43 -9.01 -6.67
C ILE A 253 -7.94 -10.34 -6.14
N VAL A 254 -8.46 -11.22 -7.00
CA VAL A 254 -9.15 -12.45 -6.58
C VAL A 254 -8.20 -13.38 -5.80
N PRO A 255 -6.97 -13.68 -6.28
CA PRO A 255 -6.04 -14.50 -5.50
C PRO A 255 -5.62 -13.84 -4.18
N SER A 256 -5.40 -12.51 -4.16
CA SER A 256 -5.05 -11.79 -2.93
C SER A 256 -6.16 -11.87 -1.89
N PHE A 257 -7.42 -11.70 -2.31
CA PHE A 257 -8.59 -11.81 -1.45
C PHE A 257 -8.84 -13.25 -0.99
N ALA A 258 -8.73 -14.22 -1.91
CA ALA A 258 -8.89 -15.64 -1.58
C ALA A 258 -7.83 -16.10 -0.58
N LEU A 259 -6.57 -15.73 -0.78
CA LEU A 259 -5.49 -16.02 0.17
C LEU A 259 -5.73 -15.35 1.52
N GLY A 260 -6.08 -14.07 1.55
CA GLY A 260 -6.38 -13.37 2.79
C GLY A 260 -7.53 -14.01 3.57
N THR A 261 -8.59 -14.42 2.87
CA THR A 261 -9.75 -15.10 3.45
C THR A 261 -9.39 -16.49 3.94
N LEU A 262 -8.70 -17.30 3.13
CA LEU A 262 -8.29 -18.66 3.50
C LEU A 262 -7.40 -18.62 4.75
N ILE A 263 -6.40 -17.74 4.75
CA ILE A 263 -5.48 -17.58 5.86
C ILE A 263 -6.27 -17.20 7.12
N TYR A 264 -7.19 -16.21 7.05
CA TYR A 264 -7.99 -15.78 8.20
C TYR A 264 -8.99 -16.84 8.72
N SER A 265 -9.68 -17.54 7.82
CA SER A 265 -10.78 -18.45 8.16
C SER A 265 -10.31 -19.79 8.73
N VAL A 266 -9.17 -20.32 8.28
CA VAL A 266 -8.68 -21.65 8.70
C VAL A 266 -8.50 -21.77 10.22
N PRO A 267 -7.84 -20.84 10.94
CA PRO A 267 -7.71 -20.93 12.40
C PRO A 267 -9.03 -20.78 13.15
N VAL A 268 -9.99 -20.03 12.59
CA VAL A 268 -11.33 -19.85 13.18
C VAL A 268 -12.11 -21.15 13.10
N TRP A 269 -12.09 -21.81 11.94
CA TRP A 269 -12.74 -23.11 11.75
C TRP A 269 -12.15 -24.17 12.67
N LEU A 270 -10.82 -24.28 12.75
CA LEU A 270 -10.17 -25.26 13.62
C LEU A 270 -10.51 -25.08 15.11
N LYS A 271 -10.67 -23.85 15.60
CA LYS A 271 -11.10 -23.61 16.98
C LYS A 271 -12.55 -23.99 17.24
N HIS A 272 -13.41 -23.88 16.23
CA HIS A 272 -14.83 -24.21 16.35
C HIS A 272 -15.09 -25.73 16.32
N TYR A 273 -14.24 -26.51 15.65
CA TYR A 273 -14.31 -27.98 15.66
C TYR A 273 -13.67 -28.64 16.90
N ALA A 274 -12.94 -27.88 17.72
CA ALA A 274 -12.27 -28.37 18.93
C ALA A 274 -13.07 -28.10 20.23
N SER A 275 -14.26 -27.52 20.11
CA SER A 275 -15.23 -27.26 21.20
C SER A 275 -16.45 -28.14 21.04
#